data_AF-B1KII8-F1
#
_entry.id   AF-B1KII8-F1
#
_cell.length_a   1.000
_cell.length_b   1.000
_cell.length_c   1.000
_cell.angle_alpha   90.00
_cell.angle_beta   90.00
_cell.angle_gamma   90.00
#
_symmetry.space_group_name_H-M   'P 1'
#
loop_
_entity.id
_entity.type
_entity.pdbx_description
1 polymer ?
#
loop_
_entity_poly.entity_id
_entity_poly.type
_entity_poly.pdbx_seq_one_letter_code
_entity_poly.pdbx_strand_id
1 'polypeptide(L)'
;MNANETEQVNDDAAKLKELEQLLLDALSLDEVHVTQAGTHYKIVAVGECFEGMGRVKQQQTIYGPLMDRITSGELHALTINAFTPTQWKREKVFNM
;
A
#
# COMPACT_ATOMS: atom_id res chain seq x y z
N MET A 1 -1.66 40.12 4.13
CA MET A 1 -0.84 39.06 3.51
C MET A 1 -1.54 37.74 3.78
N ASN A 2 -1.88 36.95 2.74
CA ASN A 2 -2.72 35.76 2.87
C ASN A 2 -1.93 34.58 3.45
N ALA A 3 -2.54 33.90 4.43
CA ALA A 3 -2.05 32.70 5.08
C ALA A 3 -2.82 31.49 4.53
N ASN A 4 -2.53 31.06 3.30
CA ASN A 4 -3.16 29.89 2.69
C ASN A 4 -2.13 29.12 1.86
N GLU A 5 -1.15 28.46 2.47
CA GLU A 5 -0.18 27.68 1.69
C GLU A 5 0.43 26.47 2.42
N THR A 6 -0.27 25.85 3.39
CA THR A 6 0.29 24.67 4.10
C THR A 6 -0.69 23.53 4.37
N GLU A 7 -1.87 23.53 3.75
CA GLU A 7 -2.97 22.61 4.13
C GLU A 7 -3.21 21.44 3.17
N GLN A 8 -2.24 21.11 2.30
CA GLN A 8 -2.36 19.99 1.34
C GLN A 8 -1.35 18.85 1.52
N VAL A 9 -0.49 18.89 2.55
CA VAL A 9 0.56 17.88 2.75
C VAL A 9 0.35 16.99 3.99
N ASN A 10 -0.72 17.18 4.76
CA ASN A 10 -0.92 16.46 6.02
C ASN A 10 -1.88 15.25 5.91
N ASP A 11 -2.61 15.11 4.80
CA ASP A 11 -3.65 14.08 4.65
C ASP A 11 -3.10 12.76 4.09
N ASP A 12 -2.10 12.84 3.20
CA ASP A 12 -1.50 11.66 2.57
C ASP A 12 -0.82 10.76 3.60
N ALA A 13 0.00 11.32 4.51
CA ALA A 13 0.73 10.54 5.50
C ALA A 13 -0.19 9.77 6.47
N ALA A 14 -1.34 10.37 6.84
CA ALA A 14 -2.35 9.69 7.66
C ALA A 14 -2.97 8.51 6.90
N LYS A 15 -3.29 8.70 5.61
CA LYS A 15 -3.82 7.65 4.72
C LYS A 15 -2.85 6.48 4.54
N LEU A 16 -1.54 6.75 4.37
CA LEU A 16 -0.50 5.70 4.26
C LEU A 16 -0.55 4.78 5.49
N LYS A 17 -0.51 5.38 6.68
CA LYS A 17 -0.43 4.66 7.95
C LYS A 17 -1.70 3.87 8.26
N GLU A 18 -2.87 4.43 7.93
CA GLU A 18 -4.14 3.71 8.06
C GLU A 18 -4.21 2.47 7.17
N LEU A 19 -3.72 2.57 5.92
CA LEU A 19 -3.68 1.45 4.99
C LEU A 19 -2.77 0.33 5.48
N GLU A 20 -1.59 0.68 5.99
CA GLU A 20 -0.66 -0.27 6.59
C GLU A 20 -1.34 -1.03 7.73
N GLN A 21 -1.96 -0.32 8.67
CA GLN A 21 -2.62 -0.93 9.82
C GLN A 21 -3.81 -1.81 9.43
N LEU A 22 -4.66 -1.36 8.50
CA LEU A 22 -5.80 -2.13 8.01
C LEU A 22 -5.34 -3.45 7.38
N LEU A 23 -4.27 -3.41 6.59
CA LEU A 23 -3.73 -4.59 5.92
C LEU A 23 -3.04 -5.54 6.90
N LEU A 24 -2.30 -5.02 7.88
CA LEU A 24 -1.77 -5.83 8.96
C LEU A 24 -2.89 -6.53 9.74
N ASP A 25 -3.97 -5.83 10.06
CA ASP A 25 -5.09 -6.39 10.83
C ASP A 25 -5.91 -7.41 10.00
N ALA A 26 -6.28 -7.03 8.77
CA ALA A 26 -7.13 -7.86 7.92
C ALA A 26 -6.45 -9.14 7.43
N LEU A 27 -5.14 -9.10 7.18
CA LEU A 27 -4.40 -10.19 6.54
C LEU A 27 -3.22 -10.72 7.37
N SER A 28 -2.97 -10.20 8.58
CA SER A 28 -1.84 -10.59 9.45
C SER A 28 -0.50 -10.58 8.69
N LEU A 29 -0.24 -9.47 7.99
CA LEU A 29 0.98 -9.28 7.21
C LEU A 29 2.17 -8.92 8.10
N ASP A 30 3.37 -9.23 7.62
CA ASP A 30 4.61 -8.98 8.36
C ASP A 30 5.08 -7.53 8.15
N GLU A 31 5.05 -7.05 6.91
CA GLU A 31 5.49 -5.70 6.56
C GLU A 31 4.58 -5.12 5.48
N VAL A 32 4.15 -3.87 5.62
CA VAL A 32 3.44 -3.14 4.56
C VAL A 32 4.21 -1.86 4.29
N HIS A 33 4.33 -1.48 3.03
CA HIS A 33 5.00 -0.26 2.60
C HIS A 33 4.08 0.47 1.65
N VAL A 34 3.65 1.66 2.04
CA VAL A 34 2.86 2.53 1.16
C VAL A 34 3.74 3.71 0.76
N THR A 35 3.88 3.92 -0.54
CA THR A 35 4.70 4.97 -1.13
C THR A 35 3.86 5.77 -2.09
N GLN A 36 3.91 7.09 -2.00
CA GLN A 36 3.29 7.98 -2.97
C GLN A 36 4.36 8.46 -3.97
N ALA A 37 4.10 8.24 -5.26
CA ALA A 37 4.93 8.70 -6.36
C ALA A 37 4.15 9.73 -7.18
N GLY A 38 4.24 10.99 -6.77
CA GLY A 38 3.47 12.09 -7.38
C GLY A 38 1.96 11.84 -7.26
N THR A 39 1.32 11.55 -8.38
CA THR A 39 -0.14 11.30 -8.48
C THR A 39 -0.52 9.84 -8.27
N HIS A 40 0.45 8.92 -8.24
CA HIS A 40 0.19 7.49 -8.12
C HIS A 40 0.58 6.98 -6.74
N TYR A 41 -0.28 6.17 -6.14
CA TYR A 41 0.05 5.46 -4.91
C TYR A 41 0.58 4.07 -5.23
N LYS A 42 1.60 3.62 -4.50
CA LYS A 42 2.14 2.28 -4.58
C LYS A 42 2.06 1.64 -3.20
N ILE A 43 1.32 0.56 -3.09
CA ILE A 43 1.22 -0.24 -1.87
C ILE A 43 1.98 -1.54 -2.13
N VAL A 44 2.84 -1.89 -1.20
CA VAL A 44 3.63 -3.12 -1.20
C VAL A 44 3.30 -3.84 0.10
N ALA A 45 2.55 -4.92 0.01
CA ALA A 45 2.24 -5.79 1.14
C ALA A 45 3.22 -6.97 1.14
N VAL A 46 3.78 -7.28 2.30
CA VAL A 46 4.78 -8.31 2.51
C VAL A 46 4.32 -9.23 3.61
N GLY A 47 4.24 -10.52 3.29
CA GLY A 47 3.83 -11.52 4.26
C GLY A 47 4.10 -12.93 3.77
N GLU A 48 4.38 -13.83 4.69
CA GLU A 48 4.52 -15.26 4.40
C GLU A 48 3.20 -15.86 3.92
N CYS A 49 2.05 -15.25 4.23
CA CYS A 49 0.74 -15.65 3.71
C CYS A 49 0.64 -15.65 2.18
N PHE A 50 1.50 -14.88 1.51
CA PHE A 50 1.56 -14.84 0.04
C PHE A 50 2.45 -15.94 -0.54
N GLU A 51 3.24 -16.64 0.29
CA GLU A 51 4.08 -17.75 -0.15
C GLU A 51 3.20 -18.89 -0.69
N GLY A 52 3.51 -19.34 -1.91
CA GLY A 52 2.71 -20.35 -2.61
C GLY A 52 1.40 -19.84 -3.24
N MET A 53 0.99 -18.59 -3.00
CA MET A 53 -0.15 -17.98 -3.71
C MET A 53 0.32 -17.37 -5.04
N GLY A 54 -0.52 -17.45 -6.08
CA GLY A 54 -0.25 -16.78 -7.36
C GLY A 54 -0.40 -15.25 -7.25
N ARG A 55 0.42 -14.49 -7.97
CA ARG A 55 0.46 -13.01 -7.96
C ARG A 55 -0.92 -12.35 -8.04
N VAL A 56 -1.78 -12.85 -8.94
CA VAL A 56 -3.16 -12.35 -9.10
C VAL A 56 -4.00 -12.58 -7.85
N LYS A 57 -3.85 -13.74 -7.19
CA LYS A 57 -4.62 -14.11 -5.99
C LYS A 57 -4.18 -13.29 -4.78
N GLN A 58 -2.88 -13.05 -4.66
CA GLN A 58 -2.33 -12.16 -3.64
C GLN A 58 -2.86 -10.73 -3.83
N GLN A 59 -2.81 -10.22 -5.07
CA GLN A 59 -3.37 -8.91 -5.41
C GLN A 59 -4.86 -8.83 -5.10
N GLN A 60 -5.67 -9.82 -5.50
CA GLN A 60 -7.11 -9.86 -5.17
C GLN A 60 -7.37 -9.87 -3.66
N THR A 61 -6.56 -10.60 -2.90
CA THR A 61 -6.70 -10.70 -1.43
C THR A 61 -6.45 -9.35 -0.77
N ILE A 62 -5.45 -8.59 -1.25
CA ILE A 62 -5.19 -7.23 -0.79
C ILE A 62 -6.23 -6.25 -1.35
N TYR A 63 -6.69 -6.47 -2.58
CA TYR A 63 -7.69 -5.63 -3.23
C TYR A 63 -8.98 -5.59 -2.44
N GLY A 64 -9.44 -6.72 -1.88
CA GLY A 64 -10.68 -6.80 -1.09
C GLY A 64 -10.84 -5.70 -0.03
N PRO A 65 -10.00 -5.65 1.01
CA PRO A 65 -10.08 -4.64 2.06
C PRO A 65 -9.73 -3.22 1.56
N LEU A 66 -8.92 -3.09 0.51
CA LEU A 66 -8.55 -1.81 -0.08
C LEU A 66 -9.64 -1.21 -0.96
N MET A 67 -10.42 -2.03 -1.66
CA MET A 67 -11.47 -1.61 -2.58
C MET A 67 -12.53 -0.78 -1.85
N ASP A 68 -12.77 -1.08 -0.58
CA ASP A 68 -13.65 -0.31 0.29
C ASP A 68 -13.18 1.16 0.43
N ARG A 69 -11.87 1.37 0.64
CA ARG A 69 -11.27 2.73 0.67
C ARG A 69 -11.12 3.37 -0.71
N ILE A 70 -10.90 2.59 -1.77
CA ILE A 70 -10.83 3.11 -3.16
C ILE A 70 -12.21 3.60 -3.62
N THR A 71 -13.28 2.91 -3.21
CA THR A 71 -14.67 3.23 -3.57
C THR A 71 -15.16 4.56 -2.99
N SER A 72 -14.48 5.09 -1.96
CA SER A 72 -14.70 6.47 -1.47
C SER A 72 -14.47 7.57 -2.52
N GLY A 73 -13.90 7.24 -3.69
CA GLY A 73 -13.94 8.10 -4.88
C GLY A 73 -12.77 9.06 -5.05
N GLU A 74 -11.78 9.01 -4.15
CA GLU A 74 -10.65 9.95 -4.12
C GLU A 74 -9.36 9.41 -4.77
N LEU A 75 -9.31 8.12 -5.13
CA LEU A 75 -8.10 7.45 -5.59
C LEU A 75 -8.19 7.07 -7.08
N HIS A 76 -7.66 7.92 -7.96
CA HIS A 76 -7.70 7.72 -9.42
C HIS A 76 -6.71 6.65 -9.94
N ALA A 77 -5.57 6.41 -9.27
CA ALA A 77 -4.62 5.36 -9.65
C ALA A 77 -3.73 4.92 -8.46
N LEU A 78 -3.89 3.67 -8.02
CA LEU A 78 -2.98 3.03 -7.07
C LEU A 78 -2.53 1.66 -7.58
N THR A 79 -1.25 1.35 -7.36
CA THR A 79 -0.62 0.09 -7.70
C THR A 79 -0.42 -0.72 -6.44
N ILE A 80 -1.04 -1.89 -6.36
CA ILE A 80 -0.84 -2.81 -5.24
C ILE A 80 0.05 -3.95 -5.70
N ASN A 81 1.11 -4.22 -4.94
CA ASN A 81 1.93 -5.40 -5.11
C ASN A 81 1.99 -6.17 -3.80
N ALA A 82 1.96 -7.49 -3.92
CA ALA A 82 2.14 -8.41 -2.82
C ALA A 82 3.44 -9.15 -3.04
N PHE A 83 4.25 -9.30 -2.00
CA PHE A 83 5.49 -10.05 -2.07
C PHE A 83 5.66 -10.91 -0.83
N THR A 84 6.44 -11.97 -0.96
CA THR A 84 6.94 -12.67 0.24
C THR A 84 8.10 -11.87 0.85
N PRO A 85 8.38 -12.00 2.15
CA PRO A 85 9.54 -11.34 2.76
C PRO A 85 10.85 -11.67 2.03
N THR A 86 10.98 -12.90 1.49
CA THR A 86 12.13 -13.31 0.68
C THR A 86 12.20 -12.57 -0.66
N GLN A 87 11.07 -12.40 -1.36
CA GLN A 87 11.02 -11.65 -2.62
C GLN A 87 11.27 -10.16 -2.39
N TRP A 88 10.63 -9.58 -1.37
CA TRP A 88 10.78 -8.17 -1.03
C TRP A 88 12.22 -7.82 -0.65
N LYS A 89 12.88 -8.69 0.10
CA LYS A 89 14.31 -8.54 0.43
C LYS A 89 15.19 -8.52 -0.82
N ARG A 90 14.89 -9.34 -1.84
CA ARG A 90 15.61 -9.33 -3.11
C ARG A 90 15.30 -8.08 -3.93
N GLU A 91 14.04 -7.66 -3.99
CA GLU A 91 13.60 -6.45 -4.70
C GLU A 91 14.26 -5.19 -4.09
N LYS A 92 14.21 -5.03 -2.76
CA LYS A 92 14.90 -3.94 -2.03
C LYS A 92 16.40 -3.91 -2.31
N VAL A 93 17.05 -5.08 -2.37
CA VAL A 93 18.50 -5.18 -2.67
C VAL A 93 18.82 -4.82 -4.12
N PHE A 94 17.93 -5.09 -5.07
CA PHE A 94 18.15 -4.79 -6.48
C PHE A 94 17.91 -3.30 -6.83
N ASN A 95 17.24 -2.57 -5.94
CA ASN A 95 16.86 -1.18 -6.15
C ASN A 95 17.77 -0.15 -5.44
N MET A 96 18.93 -0.59 -4.92
CA MET A 96 19.97 0.20 -4.24
C MET A 96 21.28 0.17 -5.03
#